data_AF-A0A085W932-F1
#
_entry.id   AF-A0A085W932-F1
#
_cell.length_a   1.000
_cell.length_b   1.000
_cell.length_c   1.000
_cell.angle_alpha   90.00
_cell.angle_beta   90.00
_cell.angle_gamma   90.00
#
_symmetry.space_group_name_H-M   'P 1'
#
loop_
_entity.id
_entity.type
_entity.pdbx_description
1 polymer ?
#
loop_
_entity_poly.entity_id
_entity_poly.type
_entity_poly.pdbx_seq_one_letter_code
_entity_poly.pdbx_strand_id
1 'polypeptide(L)'
;MLLDRGRPVAVSTHHVGTLVLTSGRVVACNPLTLPSRPLPRAHLLALLALDHREPFSRTVRPGRYPVVLSIIRTGRGRERSAQEAIAMAMVRFEDERPVRWEMAARGERSPSALRPNERYGYRADPDITAFLDADVVERVSEKSRQFVETFTEGATPSWSSTVLTLDSKSGANVVAFSSGTLAPASLGYSAYCSWWGLAEDGRPVCLVTDLQHLDLPRPAFPDDAEARLSRVRELMGHLRYGDAEMRGRALREIGSYGGEANEAVGVLIGRILAPESDPAEREYAAAAMARICAEAPEQVELIARALGSGVKGEPLAALLRAVGSIGICSRDPQRFQPVAERILTVLIQRFEDGDRNILAAIKGFVWDLGEHRPEAWELLVRLLRTGDLELRVSAASRLSHSRLRQHHEAALESLANVLIDESMELELRVAAANSLNEFPWLSSTARTALWHAASSKESLLAWYARDLLRHHA
;
A
#
# COMPACT_ATOMS: atom_id res chain seq x y z
N MET A 1 -27.55 -27.43 -11.29
CA MET A 1 -27.16 -26.59 -12.43
C MET A 1 -26.65 -25.28 -11.86
N LEU A 2 -25.39 -24.91 -12.12
CA LEU A 2 -24.84 -23.63 -11.66
C LEU A 2 -25.43 -22.50 -12.50
N LEU A 3 -25.85 -21.43 -11.85
CA LEU A 3 -26.46 -20.27 -12.47
C LEU A 3 -25.59 -19.04 -12.23
N ASP A 4 -25.41 -18.21 -13.24
CA ASP A 4 -24.89 -16.84 -13.13
C ASP A 4 -26.00 -15.89 -13.61
N ARG A 5 -26.47 -14.99 -12.73
CA ARG A 5 -27.61 -14.10 -12.97
C ARG A 5 -28.83 -14.84 -13.57
N GLY A 6 -29.10 -16.05 -13.08
CA GLY A 6 -30.20 -16.90 -13.54
C GLY A 6 -29.97 -17.68 -14.84
N ARG A 7 -28.78 -17.64 -15.44
CA ARG A 7 -28.44 -18.37 -16.68
C ARG A 7 -27.55 -19.59 -16.39
N PRO A 8 -27.77 -20.75 -17.04
CA PRO A 8 -26.91 -21.92 -16.90
C PRO A 8 -25.46 -21.63 -17.31
N VAL A 9 -24.51 -22.06 -16.50
CA VAL A 9 -23.07 -21.87 -16.74
C VAL A 9 -22.37 -23.21 -16.86
N ALA A 10 -21.51 -23.35 -17.87
CA ALA A 10 -20.60 -24.49 -17.98
C ALA A 10 -19.29 -24.17 -17.24
N VAL A 11 -18.83 -25.11 -16.41
CA VAL A 11 -17.58 -24.99 -15.66
C VAL A 11 -16.56 -26.00 -16.18
N SER A 12 -15.33 -25.55 -16.40
CA SER A 12 -14.19 -26.42 -16.70
C SER A 12 -13.03 -26.14 -15.75
N THR A 13 -12.19 -27.12 -15.47
CA THR A 13 -11.02 -26.96 -14.58
C THR A 13 -9.73 -27.09 -15.38
N HIS A 14 -8.76 -26.23 -15.09
CA HIS A 14 -7.48 -26.16 -15.81
C HIS A 14 -6.32 -26.07 -14.83
N HIS A 15 -5.33 -26.94 -14.99
CA HIS A 15 -4.07 -26.86 -14.26
C HIS A 15 -3.17 -25.81 -14.93
N VAL A 16 -2.73 -24.80 -14.17
CA VAL A 16 -1.98 -23.66 -14.71
C VAL A 16 -0.53 -23.57 -14.24
N GLY A 17 -0.14 -24.42 -13.30
CA GLY A 17 1.22 -24.43 -12.80
C GLY A 17 1.33 -25.09 -11.44
N THR A 18 2.57 -25.23 -10.98
CA THR A 18 2.89 -25.75 -9.66
C THR A 18 3.49 -24.62 -8.82
N LEU A 19 2.82 -24.27 -7.73
CA LEU A 19 3.29 -23.31 -6.74
C LEU A 19 4.33 -23.99 -5.83
N VAL A 20 5.49 -23.35 -5.66
CA VAL A 20 6.54 -23.81 -4.75
C VAL A 20 6.46 -22.99 -3.47
N LEU A 21 6.12 -23.66 -2.37
CA LEU A 21 6.06 -23.08 -1.02
C LEU A 21 7.31 -23.47 -0.24
N THR A 22 8.25 -22.54 -0.09
CA THR A 22 9.50 -22.75 0.66
C THR A 22 9.29 -22.68 2.16
N SER A 23 8.39 -21.80 2.63
CA SER A 23 8.05 -21.67 4.06
C SER A 23 6.70 -22.32 4.41
N GLY A 24 5.86 -22.60 3.41
CA GLY A 24 4.50 -23.09 3.65
C GLY A 24 3.53 -21.98 4.05
N ARG A 25 3.96 -20.71 3.98
CA ARG A 25 3.12 -19.53 4.26
C ARG A 25 2.62 -18.97 2.94
N VAL A 26 1.35 -19.26 2.63
CA VAL A 26 0.75 -18.87 1.35
C VAL A 26 0.34 -17.40 1.37
N VAL A 27 0.63 -16.68 0.29
CA VAL A 27 0.10 -15.35 0.01
C VAL A 27 -0.75 -15.44 -1.25
N ALA A 28 -1.93 -14.82 -1.23
CA ALA A 28 -2.68 -14.49 -2.45
C ALA A 28 -2.76 -12.97 -2.58
N CYS A 29 -2.39 -12.37 -3.70
CA CYS A 29 -2.42 -10.91 -3.85
C CYS A 29 -2.53 -10.47 -5.32
N ASN A 30 -2.73 -9.18 -5.54
CA ASN A 30 -2.40 -8.55 -6.81
C ASN A 30 -0.88 -8.28 -6.83
N PRO A 31 -0.11 -8.90 -7.74
CA PRO A 31 1.34 -8.73 -7.78
C PRO A 31 1.77 -7.30 -8.17
N LEU A 32 0.89 -6.50 -8.79
CA LEU A 32 1.23 -5.16 -9.28
C LEU A 32 1.07 -4.03 -8.26
N THR A 33 0.42 -4.24 -7.12
CA THR A 33 0.37 -3.21 -6.06
C THR A 33 1.73 -3.01 -5.36
N LEU A 34 2.84 -3.61 -5.84
CA LEU A 34 4.18 -3.60 -5.21
C LEU A 34 4.89 -2.31 -5.57
N PRO A 35 5.45 -1.57 -4.58
CA PRO A 35 6.19 -0.36 -4.88
C PRO A 35 7.39 -0.69 -5.77
N SER A 36 7.57 0.08 -6.84
CA SER A 36 8.62 -0.13 -7.85
C SER A 36 10.04 0.18 -7.35
N ARG A 37 10.20 0.50 -6.06
CA ARG A 37 11.47 0.87 -5.42
C ARG A 37 11.56 0.25 -4.02
N PRO A 38 12.77 -0.13 -3.56
CA PRO A 38 12.96 -0.61 -2.21
C PRO A 38 12.59 0.48 -1.21
N LEU A 39 11.66 0.18 -0.31
CA LEU A 39 11.30 1.02 0.82
C LEU A 39 12.04 0.55 2.06
N PRO A 40 12.32 1.44 3.03
CA PRO A 40 12.77 1.01 4.35
C PRO A 40 11.79 -0.03 4.90
N ARG A 41 12.30 -1.09 5.53
CA ARG A 41 11.52 -2.26 6.04
C ARG A 41 10.24 -1.84 6.79
N ALA A 42 10.33 -0.76 7.55
CA ALA A 42 9.22 -0.20 8.31
C ALA A 42 8.07 0.38 7.50
N HIS A 43 8.33 0.92 6.32
CA HIS A 43 7.29 1.35 5.38
C HIS A 43 6.78 0.16 4.56
N LEU A 44 7.63 -0.85 4.32
CA LEU A 44 7.21 -2.08 3.64
C LEU A 44 6.19 -2.86 4.48
N LEU A 45 6.40 -3.01 5.79
CA LEU A 45 5.41 -3.68 6.64
C LEU A 45 4.07 -2.94 6.71
N ALA A 46 4.09 -1.61 6.74
CA ALA A 46 2.87 -0.80 6.67
C ALA A 46 2.13 -1.05 5.33
N LEU A 47 2.83 -0.99 4.20
CA LEU A 47 2.26 -1.23 2.87
C LEU A 47 1.78 -2.67 2.64
N LEU A 48 2.59 -3.67 3.00
CA LEU A 48 2.23 -5.08 2.84
C LEU A 48 0.94 -5.40 3.57
N ALA A 49 0.77 -4.81 4.73
CA ALA A 49 -0.40 -5.03 5.52
C ALA A 49 -1.63 -4.28 4.94
N LEU A 50 -1.44 -3.12 4.30
CA LEU A 50 -2.51 -2.29 3.71
C LEU A 50 -3.02 -2.86 2.38
N ASP A 51 -2.14 -3.48 1.59
CA ASP A 51 -2.45 -4.07 0.28
C ASP A 51 -2.75 -5.58 0.35
N HIS A 52 -3.02 -6.11 1.54
CA HIS A 52 -3.37 -7.52 1.78
C HIS A 52 -2.29 -8.53 1.31
N ARG A 53 -1.02 -8.24 1.58
CA ARG A 53 0.13 -9.08 1.18
C ARG A 53 0.79 -9.82 2.31
N GLU A 54 0.23 -9.70 3.51
CA GLU A 54 0.55 -10.62 4.59
C GLU A 54 0.18 -12.05 4.18
N PRO A 55 1.01 -13.04 4.55
CA PRO A 55 0.64 -14.43 4.39
C PRO A 55 -0.60 -14.75 5.20
N PHE A 56 -1.31 -15.78 4.77
CA PHE A 56 -2.40 -16.32 5.56
C PHE A 56 -1.89 -16.87 6.89
N SER A 57 -2.66 -16.69 7.97
CA SER A 57 -2.29 -17.07 9.34
C SER A 57 -2.03 -18.57 9.46
N ARG A 58 -2.82 -19.36 8.73
CA ARG A 58 -2.70 -20.82 8.67
C ARG A 58 -1.62 -21.20 7.66
N THR A 59 -0.72 -22.07 8.08
CA THR A 59 0.38 -22.57 7.24
C THR A 59 0.12 -23.99 6.74
N VAL A 60 0.84 -24.37 5.70
CA VAL A 60 0.90 -25.73 5.16
C VAL A 60 2.33 -26.25 5.21
N ARG A 61 2.55 -27.53 4.90
CA ARG A 61 3.91 -28.06 4.77
C ARG A 61 4.62 -27.38 3.59
N PRO A 62 5.92 -27.06 3.68
CA PRO A 62 6.70 -26.68 2.51
C PRO A 62 6.63 -27.78 1.44
N GLY A 63 6.53 -27.40 0.17
CA GLY A 63 6.28 -28.35 -0.91
C GLY A 63 5.93 -27.73 -2.24
N ARG A 64 5.49 -28.58 -3.17
CA ARG A 64 5.12 -28.20 -4.54
C ARG A 64 3.66 -28.57 -4.75
N TYR A 65 2.82 -27.59 -5.01
CA TYR A 65 1.37 -27.74 -4.98
C TYR A 65 0.74 -27.28 -6.31
N PRO A 66 -0.12 -28.09 -6.94
CA PRO A 66 -0.76 -27.69 -8.19
C PRO A 66 -1.75 -26.53 -7.97
N VAL A 67 -1.73 -25.59 -8.90
CA VAL A 67 -2.70 -24.49 -9.00
C VAL A 67 -3.70 -24.83 -10.10
N VAL A 68 -4.99 -24.77 -9.75
CA VAL A 68 -6.11 -25.14 -10.61
C VAL A 68 -7.08 -23.97 -10.72
N LEU A 69 -7.47 -23.61 -11.93
CA LEU A 69 -8.46 -22.58 -12.21
C LEU A 69 -9.79 -23.23 -12.60
N SER A 70 -10.90 -22.74 -12.05
CA SER A 70 -12.25 -23.08 -12.48
C SER A 70 -12.78 -21.97 -13.38
N ILE A 71 -12.97 -22.29 -14.65
CA ILE A 71 -13.37 -21.35 -15.69
C ILE A 71 -14.86 -21.50 -15.96
N ILE A 72 -15.58 -20.39 -15.85
CA ILE A 72 -16.97 -20.27 -16.25
C ILE A 72 -17.07 -19.79 -17.69
N ARG A 73 -18.02 -20.35 -18.43
CA ARG A 73 -18.39 -19.92 -19.78
C ARG A 73 -19.86 -19.51 -19.81
N THR A 74 -20.13 -18.26 -20.17
CA THR A 74 -21.49 -17.75 -20.37
C THR A 74 -21.76 -17.59 -21.88
N GLY A 75 -22.91 -18.09 -22.37
CA GLY A 75 -23.25 -18.12 -23.81
C GLY A 75 -23.19 -19.53 -24.45
N ARG A 76 -23.74 -19.71 -25.66
CA ARG A 76 -23.76 -21.01 -26.38
C ARG A 76 -22.73 -21.01 -27.52
N GLY A 77 -21.75 -21.91 -27.47
CA GLY A 77 -20.87 -22.22 -28.61
C GLY A 77 -20.04 -21.04 -29.16
N ARG A 78 -19.72 -21.06 -30.46
CA ARG A 78 -18.92 -20.06 -31.21
C ARG A 78 -19.59 -18.68 -31.35
N GLU A 79 -20.47 -18.28 -30.45
CA GLU A 79 -21.06 -16.94 -30.45
C GLU A 79 -20.02 -15.88 -30.05
N ARG A 80 -20.01 -14.73 -30.75
CA ARG A 80 -19.14 -13.59 -30.42
C ARG A 80 -19.38 -12.99 -29.02
N SER A 81 -20.49 -13.35 -28.37
CA SER A 81 -20.87 -12.94 -27.01
C SER A 81 -20.49 -13.94 -25.92
N ALA A 82 -19.85 -15.07 -26.26
CA ALA A 82 -19.41 -16.03 -25.25
C ALA A 82 -18.25 -15.44 -24.43
N GLN A 83 -18.46 -15.31 -23.12
CA GLN A 83 -17.45 -14.76 -22.19
C GLN A 83 -16.90 -15.88 -21.31
N GLU A 84 -15.57 -15.90 -21.15
CA GLU A 84 -14.87 -16.80 -20.25
C GLU A 84 -14.24 -16.01 -19.10
N ALA A 85 -14.43 -16.47 -17.88
CA ALA A 85 -13.82 -15.88 -16.69
C ALA A 85 -13.41 -16.95 -15.68
N ILE A 86 -12.42 -16.65 -14.84
CA ILE A 86 -12.02 -17.55 -13.76
C ILE A 86 -12.97 -17.34 -12.60
N ALA A 87 -13.84 -18.29 -12.29
CA ALA A 87 -14.71 -18.19 -11.11
C ALA A 87 -13.94 -18.39 -9.80
N MET A 88 -13.04 -19.37 -9.78
CA MET A 88 -12.30 -19.78 -8.58
C MET A 88 -10.87 -20.17 -8.97
N ALA A 89 -9.90 -19.84 -8.11
CA ALA A 89 -8.52 -20.31 -8.23
C ALA A 89 -8.14 -21.10 -6.98
N MET A 90 -7.57 -22.29 -7.15
CA MET A 90 -7.30 -23.22 -6.06
C MET A 90 -5.82 -23.60 -6.01
N VAL A 91 -5.22 -23.56 -4.82
CA VAL A 91 -4.01 -24.31 -4.51
C VAL A 91 -4.44 -25.60 -3.82
N ARG A 92 -4.11 -26.76 -4.40
CA ARG A 92 -4.47 -28.07 -3.83
C ARG A 92 -3.30 -28.63 -3.04
N PHE A 93 -3.51 -28.91 -1.76
CA PHE A 93 -2.48 -29.46 -0.86
C PHE A 93 -2.56 -30.97 -0.75
N GLU A 94 -3.77 -31.51 -0.76
CA GLU A 94 -4.07 -32.95 -0.65
C GLU A 94 -5.17 -33.33 -1.67
N ASP A 95 -5.29 -34.61 -2.02
CA ASP A 95 -6.32 -35.07 -2.97
C ASP A 95 -7.69 -35.37 -2.29
N GLU A 96 -7.79 -35.19 -0.96
CA GLU A 96 -9.00 -35.33 -0.18
C GLU A 96 -10.01 -34.19 -0.43
N ARG A 97 -11.32 -34.47 -0.33
CA ARG A 97 -12.37 -33.46 -0.47
C ARG A 97 -12.56 -32.67 0.83
N PRO A 98 -12.65 -31.33 0.78
CA PRO A 98 -12.92 -30.54 1.97
C PRO A 98 -14.34 -30.78 2.49
N VAL A 99 -14.48 -30.97 3.80
CA VAL A 99 -15.77 -31.14 4.49
C VAL A 99 -16.21 -29.86 5.22
N ARG A 100 -15.27 -28.94 5.49
CA ARG A 100 -15.52 -27.64 6.12
C ARG A 100 -14.77 -26.54 5.39
N TRP A 101 -15.37 -25.34 5.34
CA TRP A 101 -14.75 -24.14 4.76
C TRP A 101 -14.59 -23.05 5.81
N GLU A 102 -13.43 -22.41 5.82
CA GLU A 102 -13.08 -21.32 6.73
C GLU A 102 -12.43 -20.19 5.93
N MET A 103 -12.78 -18.92 6.16
CA MET A 103 -12.12 -17.81 5.45
C MET A 103 -10.64 -17.76 5.84
N ALA A 104 -9.77 -17.54 4.86
CA ALA A 104 -8.34 -17.44 5.09
C ALA A 104 -8.01 -16.06 5.69
N ALA A 105 -7.83 -16.04 7.02
CA ALA A 105 -7.27 -14.92 7.77
C ALA A 105 -5.84 -14.59 7.30
N ARG A 106 -5.49 -13.29 7.26
CA ARG A 106 -4.15 -12.80 6.91
C ARG A 106 -3.44 -12.27 8.13
N GLY A 107 -2.11 -12.43 8.18
CA GLY A 107 -1.32 -12.01 9.33
C GLY A 107 -1.83 -12.69 10.59
N GLU A 108 -2.09 -11.93 11.65
CA GLU A 108 -2.82 -12.41 12.84
C GLU A 108 -4.19 -11.77 12.96
N ARG A 109 -4.69 -11.22 11.86
CA ARG A 109 -6.00 -10.59 11.81
C ARG A 109 -7.06 -11.68 11.94
N SER A 110 -7.77 -11.70 13.06
CA SER A 110 -8.83 -12.69 13.30
C SER A 110 -10.01 -12.45 12.35
N PRO A 111 -10.64 -13.49 11.75
CA PRO A 111 -11.91 -13.35 11.02
C PRO A 111 -13.00 -12.66 11.82
N SER A 112 -12.93 -12.67 13.15
CA SER A 112 -13.84 -11.93 14.02
C SER A 112 -13.69 -10.41 13.92
N ALA A 113 -12.57 -9.89 13.40
CA ALA A 113 -12.32 -8.46 13.20
C ALA A 113 -13.10 -7.85 12.03
N LEU A 114 -13.72 -8.67 11.18
CA LEU A 114 -14.48 -8.20 10.01
C LEU A 114 -15.88 -7.72 10.43
N ARG A 115 -16.31 -6.59 9.85
CA ARG A 115 -17.70 -6.13 9.90
C ARG A 115 -18.63 -7.05 9.09
N PRO A 116 -19.95 -7.00 9.32
CA PRO A 116 -20.92 -7.73 8.53
C PRO A 116 -20.82 -7.30 7.07
N ASN A 117 -20.67 -8.28 6.19
CA ASN A 117 -20.41 -8.13 4.75
C ASN A 117 -18.99 -7.64 4.39
N GLU A 118 -18.13 -7.37 5.37
CA GLU A 118 -16.70 -7.16 5.14
C GLU A 118 -16.02 -8.51 4.94
N ARG A 119 -15.02 -8.53 4.06
CA ARG A 119 -14.27 -9.75 3.74
C ARG A 119 -12.80 -9.41 3.56
N TYR A 120 -11.91 -10.33 3.92
CA TYR A 120 -10.50 -10.21 3.58
C TYR A 120 -10.27 -10.44 2.09
N GLY A 121 -9.91 -9.39 1.36
CA GLY A 121 -9.48 -9.53 -0.03
C GLY A 121 -8.72 -8.33 -0.55
N TYR A 122 -8.09 -8.47 -1.72
CA TYR A 122 -7.35 -7.39 -2.38
C TYR A 122 -8.07 -6.94 -3.65
N ARG A 123 -7.83 -5.69 -4.07
CA ARG A 123 -8.27 -5.17 -5.38
C ARG A 123 -7.34 -5.69 -6.47
N ALA A 124 -7.90 -6.38 -7.46
CA ALA A 124 -7.21 -6.74 -8.69
C ALA A 124 -7.51 -5.65 -9.73
N ASP A 125 -6.75 -4.55 -9.68
CA ASP A 125 -6.70 -3.63 -10.80
C ASP A 125 -5.22 -3.34 -11.13
N PRO A 126 -4.71 -3.70 -12.32
CA PRO A 126 -5.40 -4.51 -13.33
C PRO A 126 -5.72 -5.92 -12.79
N ASP A 127 -6.69 -6.59 -13.44
CA ASP A 127 -7.31 -7.90 -13.12
C ASP A 127 -6.29 -9.07 -13.04
N ILE A 128 -5.29 -8.98 -12.16
CA ILE A 128 -4.24 -9.97 -11.98
C ILE A 128 -4.27 -10.44 -10.53
N THR A 129 -4.32 -11.75 -10.38
CA THR A 129 -4.17 -12.44 -9.11
C THR A 129 -2.96 -13.34 -9.15
N ALA A 130 -2.24 -13.46 -8.03
CA ALA A 130 -1.15 -14.40 -7.90
C ALA A 130 -1.18 -15.18 -6.58
N PHE A 131 -0.68 -16.42 -6.63
CA PHE A 131 -0.24 -17.18 -5.46
C PHE A 131 1.28 -17.24 -5.40
N LEU A 132 1.82 -17.10 -4.19
CA LEU A 132 3.25 -17.12 -3.91
C LEU A 132 3.51 -17.54 -2.45
N ASP A 133 4.76 -17.88 -2.14
CA ASP A 133 5.23 -18.04 -0.76
C ASP A 133 5.60 -16.68 -0.15
N ALA A 134 5.41 -16.53 1.16
CA ALA A 134 5.80 -15.35 1.93
C ALA A 134 7.28 -14.95 1.72
N ASP A 135 8.17 -15.92 1.53
CA ASP A 135 9.63 -15.67 1.44
C ASP A 135 10.04 -14.89 0.18
N VAL A 136 9.17 -14.82 -0.83
CA VAL A 136 9.49 -14.19 -2.13
C VAL A 136 8.72 -12.90 -2.40
N VAL A 137 7.87 -12.46 -1.47
CA VAL A 137 6.99 -11.27 -1.63
C VAL A 137 7.77 -10.03 -2.08
N GLU A 138 8.96 -9.79 -1.53
CA GLU A 138 9.78 -8.62 -1.87
C GLU A 138 10.32 -8.68 -3.32
N ARG A 139 10.72 -9.87 -3.78
CA ARG A 139 11.35 -10.10 -5.09
C ARG A 139 10.34 -10.07 -6.24
N VAL A 140 9.05 -10.25 -5.95
CA VAL A 140 7.98 -10.19 -6.96
C VAL A 140 7.94 -8.81 -7.62
N SER A 141 8.31 -7.75 -6.88
CA SER A 141 8.27 -6.35 -7.36
C SER A 141 9.23 -6.09 -8.53
N GLU A 142 10.34 -6.81 -8.56
CA GLU A 142 11.33 -6.77 -9.64
C GLU A 142 10.76 -7.31 -10.96
N LYS A 143 9.65 -8.06 -10.90
CA LYS A 143 8.98 -8.68 -12.05
C LYS A 143 7.69 -7.96 -12.46
N SER A 144 7.33 -6.84 -11.85
CA SER A 144 6.11 -6.06 -12.14
C SER A 144 5.92 -5.78 -13.64
N ARG A 145 6.99 -5.37 -14.35
CA ARG A 145 6.93 -5.13 -15.80
C ARG A 145 6.58 -6.38 -16.60
N GLN A 146 7.14 -7.53 -16.23
CA GLN A 146 6.89 -8.80 -16.91
C GLN A 146 5.44 -9.26 -16.73
N PHE A 147 4.83 -8.99 -15.55
CA PHE A 147 3.38 -9.21 -15.37
C PHE A 147 2.55 -8.31 -16.29
N VAL A 148 2.85 -7.01 -16.34
CA VAL A 148 2.14 -6.08 -17.23
C VAL A 148 2.24 -6.55 -18.69
N GLU A 149 3.44 -6.90 -19.17
CA GLU A 149 3.66 -7.40 -20.53
C GLU A 149 2.95 -8.74 -20.81
N THR A 150 2.77 -9.59 -19.79
CA THR A 150 2.09 -10.88 -19.93
C THR A 150 0.55 -10.72 -19.97
N PHE A 151 0.02 -9.68 -19.32
CA PHE A 151 -1.41 -9.52 -19.05
C PHE A 151 -2.03 -8.27 -19.70
N THR A 152 -1.33 -7.58 -20.62
CA THR A 152 -1.85 -6.44 -21.41
C THR A 152 -3.04 -6.82 -22.29
N GLU A 153 -3.91 -5.83 -22.57
CA GLU A 153 -5.14 -5.98 -23.36
C GLU A 153 -4.88 -6.69 -24.71
N GLY A 154 -5.62 -7.78 -24.96
CA GLY A 154 -5.55 -8.57 -26.20
C GLY A 154 -5.04 -10.01 -26.04
N ALA A 155 -4.62 -10.42 -24.83
CA ALA A 155 -4.26 -11.82 -24.57
C ALA A 155 -5.48 -12.74 -24.76
N THR A 156 -5.34 -13.74 -25.64
CA THR A 156 -6.32 -14.81 -25.83
C THR A 156 -5.69 -16.14 -25.38
N PRO A 157 -6.36 -16.90 -24.50
CA PRO A 157 -7.69 -16.67 -23.91
C PRO A 157 -7.69 -15.64 -22.76
N SER A 158 -8.88 -15.14 -22.39
CA SER A 158 -9.10 -14.12 -21.33
C SER A 158 -8.70 -14.57 -19.92
N TRP A 159 -8.37 -15.84 -19.73
CA TRP A 159 -7.88 -16.45 -18.49
C TRP A 159 -6.39 -16.83 -18.62
N SER A 160 -5.57 -15.95 -19.17
CA SER A 160 -4.13 -16.22 -19.28
C SER A 160 -3.51 -16.45 -17.88
N SER A 161 -2.47 -17.27 -17.84
CA SER A 161 -1.71 -17.55 -16.62
C SER A 161 -0.22 -17.65 -16.94
N THR A 162 0.61 -17.39 -15.94
CA THR A 162 2.07 -17.48 -16.06
C THR A 162 2.68 -17.96 -14.75
N VAL A 163 3.81 -18.64 -14.86
CA VAL A 163 4.63 -19.07 -13.73
C VAL A 163 6.00 -18.43 -13.88
N LEU A 164 6.34 -17.52 -12.96
CA LEU A 164 7.65 -16.89 -12.95
C LEU A 164 8.47 -17.43 -11.79
N THR A 165 9.68 -17.92 -12.09
CA THR A 165 10.63 -18.33 -11.06
C THR A 165 11.35 -17.09 -10.52
N LEU A 166 11.31 -16.89 -9.20
CA LEU A 166 11.88 -15.73 -8.51
C LEU A 166 13.22 -16.05 -7.86
N ASP A 167 13.46 -17.33 -7.53
CA ASP A 167 14.74 -17.81 -7.04
C ASP A 167 15.07 -19.16 -7.68
N SER A 168 16.14 -19.19 -8.47
CA SER A 168 16.58 -20.40 -9.16
C SER A 168 17.15 -21.47 -8.24
N LYS A 169 17.63 -21.10 -7.03
CA LYS A 169 18.21 -22.05 -6.08
C LYS A 169 17.14 -22.82 -5.31
N SER A 170 16.15 -22.11 -4.78
CA SER A 170 15.04 -22.72 -4.04
C SER A 170 13.90 -23.19 -4.96
N GLY A 171 13.86 -22.71 -6.21
CA GLY A 171 12.74 -22.92 -7.12
C GLY A 171 11.50 -22.10 -6.76
N ALA A 172 11.61 -21.17 -5.79
CA ALA A 172 10.49 -20.35 -5.35
C ALA A 172 9.96 -19.51 -6.51
N ASN A 173 8.64 -19.50 -6.65
CA ASN A 173 7.98 -18.95 -7.81
C ASN A 173 6.70 -18.20 -7.43
N VAL A 174 6.11 -17.59 -8.45
CA VAL A 174 4.81 -16.94 -8.39
C VAL A 174 3.96 -17.47 -9.55
N VAL A 175 2.75 -17.91 -9.22
CA VAL A 175 1.75 -18.34 -10.20
C VAL A 175 0.73 -17.23 -10.32
N ALA A 176 0.75 -16.50 -11.43
CA ALA A 176 -0.13 -15.37 -11.68
C ALA A 176 -1.13 -15.70 -12.79
N PHE A 177 -2.32 -15.13 -12.72
CA PHE A 177 -3.40 -15.35 -13.68
C PHE A 177 -4.32 -14.12 -13.77
N SER A 178 -4.89 -13.91 -14.97
CA SER A 178 -5.85 -12.83 -15.20
C SER A 178 -7.24 -13.23 -14.74
N SER A 179 -7.86 -12.47 -13.84
CA SER A 179 -9.22 -12.72 -13.34
C SER A 179 -10.32 -12.52 -14.40
N GLY A 180 -9.97 -11.92 -15.55
CA GLY A 180 -10.86 -11.66 -16.68
C GLY A 180 -11.84 -10.51 -16.44
N THR A 181 -12.21 -9.81 -17.52
CA THR A 181 -13.10 -8.64 -17.47
C THR A 181 -14.57 -9.08 -17.56
N LEU A 182 -15.22 -9.28 -16.40
CA LEU A 182 -16.68 -9.25 -16.33
C LEU A 182 -17.08 -7.89 -15.76
N ALA A 183 -17.86 -7.13 -16.55
CA ALA A 183 -18.31 -5.77 -16.27
C ALA A 183 -18.68 -5.55 -14.79
N PRO A 184 -18.37 -4.36 -14.22
CA PRO A 184 -18.40 -4.10 -12.79
C PRO A 184 -19.75 -4.50 -12.21
N ALA A 185 -19.77 -5.60 -11.46
CA ALA A 185 -20.94 -5.97 -10.70
C ALA A 185 -21.13 -4.92 -9.61
N SER A 186 -22.33 -4.38 -9.58
CA SER A 186 -22.84 -3.26 -8.79
C SER A 186 -22.94 -3.55 -7.29
N LEU A 187 -22.04 -4.36 -6.76
CA LEU A 187 -21.91 -4.65 -5.34
C LEU A 187 -20.60 -4.00 -4.91
N GLY A 188 -20.68 -3.01 -4.01
CA GLY A 188 -19.54 -2.23 -3.52
C GLY A 188 -18.49 -3.02 -2.71
N TYR A 189 -18.16 -4.24 -3.09
CA TYR A 189 -17.20 -5.14 -2.46
C TYR A 189 -16.13 -5.57 -3.47
N SER A 190 -15.06 -4.79 -3.58
CA SER A 190 -14.05 -4.91 -4.65
C SER A 190 -12.85 -5.84 -4.32
N ALA A 191 -13.02 -6.83 -3.44
CA ALA A 191 -11.91 -7.61 -2.90
C ALA A 191 -12.09 -9.13 -3.06
N TYR A 192 -11.11 -9.82 -3.66
CA TYR A 192 -11.12 -11.28 -3.81
C TYR A 192 -10.71 -12.01 -2.53
N CYS A 193 -11.53 -12.97 -2.10
CA CYS A 193 -11.40 -13.60 -0.79
C CYS A 193 -10.92 -15.04 -0.91
N SER A 194 -10.01 -15.46 -0.03
CA SER A 194 -9.51 -16.83 0.01
C SER A 194 -10.14 -17.64 1.15
N TRP A 195 -10.28 -18.95 0.95
CA TRP A 195 -10.93 -19.87 1.87
C TRP A 195 -10.14 -21.17 2.00
N TRP A 196 -9.93 -21.62 3.22
CA TRP A 196 -9.38 -22.93 3.53
C TRP A 196 -10.47 -23.99 3.42
N GLY A 197 -10.26 -24.97 2.55
CA GLY A 197 -10.98 -26.23 2.58
C GLY A 197 -10.28 -27.16 3.56
N LEU A 198 -11.02 -27.68 4.54
CA LEU A 198 -10.48 -28.47 5.64
C LEU A 198 -11.03 -29.91 5.61
N ALA A 199 -10.17 -30.87 5.94
CA ALA A 199 -10.56 -32.25 6.25
C ALA A 199 -11.28 -32.34 7.60
N GLU A 200 -11.82 -33.52 7.92
CA GLU A 200 -12.57 -33.76 9.17
C GLU A 200 -11.71 -33.50 10.42
N ASP A 201 -10.41 -33.79 10.35
CA ASP A 201 -9.43 -33.53 11.41
C ASP A 201 -8.93 -32.07 11.45
N GLY A 202 -9.46 -31.19 10.60
CA GLY A 202 -9.13 -29.77 10.55
C GLY A 202 -7.86 -29.43 9.75
N ARG A 203 -7.18 -30.41 9.14
CA ARG A 203 -6.02 -30.15 8.25
C ARG A 203 -6.47 -29.45 6.95
N PRO A 204 -5.69 -28.50 6.41
CA PRO A 204 -5.99 -27.86 5.13
C PRO A 204 -5.74 -28.80 3.95
N VAL A 205 -6.74 -29.01 3.11
CA VAL A 205 -6.66 -29.82 1.88
C VAL A 205 -6.59 -28.95 0.62
N CYS A 206 -7.16 -27.75 0.66
CA CYS A 206 -7.02 -26.76 -0.40
C CYS A 206 -7.18 -25.32 0.12
N LEU A 207 -6.67 -24.36 -0.65
CA LEU A 207 -6.95 -22.93 -0.50
C LEU A 207 -7.62 -22.44 -1.79
N VAL A 208 -8.77 -21.80 -1.68
CA VAL A 208 -9.54 -21.31 -2.83
C VAL A 208 -9.77 -19.81 -2.75
N THR A 209 -9.38 -19.07 -3.79
CA THR A 209 -9.75 -17.66 -3.98
C THR A 209 -11.02 -17.57 -4.83
N ASP A 210 -12.08 -16.99 -4.26
CA ASP A 210 -13.34 -16.64 -4.95
C ASP A 210 -13.20 -15.29 -5.65
N LEU A 211 -13.27 -15.33 -6.99
CA LEU A 211 -13.20 -14.14 -7.85
C LEU A 211 -14.57 -13.48 -8.06
N GLN A 212 -15.59 -13.95 -7.35
CA GLN A 212 -16.92 -13.37 -7.22
C GLN A 212 -17.78 -13.34 -8.48
N HIS A 213 -17.46 -14.15 -9.49
CA HIS A 213 -18.25 -14.26 -10.72
C HIS A 213 -19.44 -15.23 -10.63
N LEU A 214 -19.67 -15.87 -9.48
CA LEU A 214 -20.80 -16.77 -9.24
C LEU A 214 -21.71 -16.22 -8.13
N ASP A 215 -23.02 -16.30 -8.36
CA ASP A 215 -24.06 -15.93 -7.39
C ASP A 215 -24.31 -17.08 -6.40
N LEU A 216 -23.33 -17.32 -5.51
CA LEU A 216 -23.40 -18.35 -4.47
C LEU A 216 -23.82 -17.73 -3.13
N PRO A 217 -24.71 -18.38 -2.34
CA PRO A 217 -24.95 -17.97 -0.97
C PRO A 217 -23.65 -18.13 -0.17
N ARG A 218 -23.11 -17.01 0.31
CA ARG A 218 -21.88 -16.97 1.09
C ARG A 218 -22.21 -16.94 2.58
N PRO A 219 -21.40 -17.58 3.45
CA PRO A 219 -21.58 -17.48 4.89
C PRO A 219 -21.52 -16.01 5.32
N ALA A 220 -22.57 -15.51 5.99
CA ALA A 220 -22.54 -14.24 6.68
C ALA A 220 -21.76 -14.42 7.99
N PHE A 221 -20.71 -13.61 8.20
CA PHE A 221 -20.10 -13.52 9.52
C PHE A 221 -21.06 -12.76 10.45
N PRO A 222 -21.31 -13.25 11.68
CA PRO A 222 -22.05 -12.47 12.66
C PRO A 222 -21.28 -11.18 12.98
N ASP A 223 -21.96 -10.05 12.90
CA ASP A 223 -21.43 -8.80 13.44
C ASP A 223 -21.47 -8.86 14.96
N ASP A 224 -20.31 -9.00 15.59
CA ASP A 224 -20.18 -8.86 17.02
C ASP A 224 -19.12 -7.80 17.35
N ALA A 225 -19.57 -6.54 17.34
CA ALA A 225 -18.72 -5.40 17.69
C ALA A 225 -18.19 -5.49 19.12
N GLU A 226 -18.94 -6.12 20.04
CA GLU A 226 -18.53 -6.30 21.43
C GLU A 226 -17.39 -7.32 21.53
N ALA A 227 -17.47 -8.42 20.78
CA ALA A 227 -16.37 -9.38 20.67
C ALA A 227 -15.10 -8.76 20.07
N ARG A 228 -15.23 -7.89 19.06
CA ARG A 228 -14.08 -7.16 18.48
C ARG A 228 -13.40 -6.25 19.49
N LEU A 229 -14.18 -5.44 20.21
CA LEU A 229 -13.66 -4.55 21.26
C LEU A 229 -13.04 -5.33 22.42
N SER A 230 -13.67 -6.43 22.84
CA SER A 230 -13.13 -7.32 23.87
C SER A 230 -11.76 -7.89 23.46
N ARG A 231 -11.64 -8.32 22.19
CA ARG A 231 -10.38 -8.83 21.63
C ARG A 231 -9.30 -7.74 21.57
N VAL A 232 -9.63 -6.52 21.14
CA VAL A 232 -8.67 -5.39 21.17
C VAL A 232 -8.13 -5.16 22.58
N ARG A 233 -9.00 -5.22 23.61
CA ARG A 233 -8.59 -5.06 25.01
C ARG A 233 -7.70 -6.19 25.51
N GLU A 234 -7.99 -7.43 25.14
CA GLU A 234 -7.12 -8.59 25.41
C GLU A 234 -5.72 -8.39 24.80
N LEU A 235 -5.66 -7.99 23.52
CA LEU A 235 -4.40 -7.74 22.81
C LEU A 235 -3.60 -6.61 23.45
N MET A 236 -4.26 -5.54 23.92
CA MET A 236 -3.60 -4.49 24.71
C MET A 236 -2.99 -5.04 26.00
N GLY A 237 -3.58 -6.08 26.61
CA GLY A 237 -3.00 -6.81 27.73
C GLY A 237 -1.70 -7.54 27.35
N HIS A 238 -1.69 -8.20 26.19
CA HIS A 238 -0.47 -8.85 25.66
C HIS A 238 0.66 -7.85 25.40
N LEU A 239 0.35 -6.62 24.98
CA LEU A 239 1.37 -5.56 24.82
C LEU A 239 2.06 -5.18 26.13
N ARG A 240 1.39 -5.36 27.27
CA ARG A 240 1.89 -5.00 28.60
C ARG A 240 2.63 -6.13 29.29
N TYR A 241 2.13 -7.36 29.16
CA TYR A 241 2.58 -8.50 29.98
C TYR A 241 3.11 -9.69 29.17
N GLY A 242 2.92 -9.69 27.84
CA GLY A 242 3.36 -10.77 26.96
C GLY A 242 4.85 -10.72 26.66
N ASP A 243 5.40 -11.85 26.19
CA ASP A 243 6.76 -11.93 25.64
C ASP A 243 6.88 -11.21 24.27
N ALA A 244 8.10 -11.11 23.74
CA ALA A 244 8.36 -10.36 22.49
C ALA A 244 7.58 -10.92 21.28
N GLU A 245 7.41 -12.25 21.22
CA GLU A 245 6.65 -12.88 20.13
C GLU A 245 5.18 -12.50 20.26
N MET A 246 4.60 -12.65 21.45
CA MET A 246 3.22 -12.30 21.77
C MET A 246 2.92 -10.81 21.58
N ARG A 247 3.89 -9.93 21.86
CA ARG A 247 3.78 -8.49 21.60
C ARG A 247 3.79 -8.20 20.10
N GLY A 248 4.76 -8.73 19.35
CA GLY A 248 4.82 -8.55 17.89
C GLY A 248 3.56 -9.06 17.20
N ARG A 249 3.02 -10.16 17.72
CA ARG A 249 1.73 -10.73 17.38
C ARG A 249 0.56 -9.76 17.57
N ALA A 250 0.39 -9.31 18.82
CA ALA A 250 -0.66 -8.38 19.20
C ALA A 250 -0.61 -7.05 18.44
N LEU A 251 0.58 -6.51 18.15
CA LEU A 251 0.73 -5.27 17.38
C LEU A 251 0.15 -5.41 15.95
N ARG A 252 0.40 -6.53 15.27
CA ARG A 252 -0.14 -6.79 13.92
C ARG A 252 -1.66 -6.95 13.93
N GLU A 253 -2.17 -7.69 14.91
CA GLU A 253 -3.60 -7.95 15.04
C GLU A 253 -4.37 -6.66 15.42
N ILE A 254 -3.86 -5.83 16.34
CA ILE A 254 -4.47 -4.56 16.73
C ILE A 254 -4.67 -3.63 15.52
N GLY A 255 -3.65 -3.49 14.67
CA GLY A 255 -3.76 -2.68 13.45
C GLY A 255 -4.80 -3.21 12.45
N SER A 256 -5.31 -4.43 12.64
CA SER A 256 -6.34 -5.01 11.77
C SER A 256 -7.75 -4.49 11.99
N TYR A 257 -8.00 -3.98 13.19
CA TYR A 257 -9.30 -3.46 13.60
C TYR A 257 -9.54 -2.01 13.14
N GLY A 258 -8.54 -1.37 12.53
CA GLY A 258 -8.68 0.00 12.01
C GLY A 258 -9.18 0.97 13.08
N GLY A 259 -10.21 1.75 12.76
CA GLY A 259 -10.75 2.76 13.68
C GLY A 259 -11.38 2.19 14.96
N GLU A 260 -11.74 0.90 15.00
CA GLU A 260 -12.32 0.26 16.20
C GLU A 260 -11.28 0.04 17.30
N ALA A 261 -9.99 -0.01 16.95
CA ALA A 261 -8.89 -0.07 17.92
C ALA A 261 -8.37 1.30 18.36
N ASN A 262 -9.19 2.36 18.28
CA ASN A 262 -8.77 3.71 18.68
C ASN A 262 -8.26 3.79 20.13
N GLU A 263 -8.81 2.99 21.05
CA GLU A 263 -8.35 2.89 22.46
C GLU A 263 -6.87 2.46 22.56
N ALA A 264 -6.35 1.75 21.56
CA ALA A 264 -4.99 1.21 21.55
C ALA A 264 -3.92 2.27 21.22
N VAL A 265 -4.26 3.42 20.62
CA VAL A 265 -3.27 4.41 20.15
C VAL A 265 -2.35 4.88 21.27
N GLY A 266 -2.88 5.15 22.47
CA GLY A 266 -2.07 5.53 23.62
C GLY A 266 -1.09 4.44 24.06
N VAL A 267 -1.51 3.16 24.01
CA VAL A 267 -0.67 2.01 24.34
C VAL A 267 0.43 1.82 23.30
N LEU A 268 0.10 1.99 22.01
CA LEU A 268 1.05 1.91 20.90
C LEU A 268 2.11 3.02 21.00
N ILE A 269 1.73 4.26 21.32
CA ILE A 269 2.69 5.36 21.58
C ILE A 269 3.59 5.00 22.76
N GLY A 270 3.02 4.54 23.88
CA GLY A 270 3.80 4.11 25.03
C GLY A 270 4.83 3.04 24.66
N ARG A 271 4.43 2.09 23.80
CA ARG A 271 5.32 1.05 23.29
C ARG A 271 6.41 1.60 22.37
N ILE A 272 6.10 2.55 21.49
CA ILE A 272 7.12 3.18 20.64
C ILE A 272 8.17 3.92 21.47
N LEU A 273 7.71 4.66 22.48
CA LEU A 273 8.55 5.52 23.33
C LEU A 273 9.38 4.74 24.35
N ALA A 274 8.96 3.54 24.71
CA ALA A 274 9.58 2.81 25.79
C ALA A 274 11.02 2.34 25.43
N PRO A 275 11.99 2.46 26.37
CA PRO A 275 13.40 2.15 26.12
C PRO A 275 13.66 0.69 25.74
N GLU A 276 12.93 -0.24 26.35
CA GLU A 276 13.08 -1.68 26.19
C GLU A 276 12.48 -2.23 24.88
N SER A 277 11.74 -1.41 24.13
CA SER A 277 11.18 -1.81 22.86
C SER A 277 12.27 -1.98 21.81
N ASP A 278 12.31 -3.15 21.18
CA ASP A 278 13.20 -3.40 20.06
C ASP A 278 12.74 -2.64 18.79
N PRO A 279 13.62 -2.51 17.78
CA PRO A 279 13.27 -1.81 16.53
C PRO A 279 12.06 -2.42 15.80
N ALA A 280 11.88 -3.74 15.84
CA ALA A 280 10.78 -4.42 15.16
C ALA A 280 9.43 -4.16 15.86
N GLU A 281 9.41 -4.14 17.19
CA GLU A 281 8.22 -3.76 17.97
C GLU A 281 7.81 -2.32 17.70
N ARG A 282 8.78 -1.38 17.65
CA ARG A 282 8.49 0.02 17.29
C ARG A 282 7.92 0.14 15.88
N GLU A 283 8.42 -0.68 14.96
CA GLU A 283 7.98 -0.75 13.58
C GLU A 283 6.54 -1.29 13.44
N TYR A 284 6.22 -2.41 14.11
CA TYR A 284 4.86 -2.94 14.12
C TYR A 284 3.87 -2.00 14.82
N ALA A 285 4.29 -1.34 15.91
CA ALA A 285 3.47 -0.37 16.61
C ALA A 285 3.18 0.87 15.74
N ALA A 286 4.18 1.35 15.01
CA ALA A 286 4.01 2.46 14.06
C ALA A 286 3.02 2.10 12.94
N ALA A 287 3.14 0.90 12.37
CA ALA A 287 2.24 0.42 11.33
C ALA A 287 0.79 0.25 11.82
N ALA A 288 0.60 -0.32 13.02
CA ALA A 288 -0.71 -0.45 13.65
C ALA A 288 -1.35 0.92 13.89
N MET A 289 -0.57 1.85 14.45
CA MET A 289 -1.01 3.22 14.73
C MET A 289 -1.44 3.98 13.46
N ALA A 290 -0.68 3.82 12.36
CA ALA A 290 -1.02 4.46 11.09
C ALA A 290 -2.41 4.06 10.56
N ARG A 291 -2.76 2.77 10.67
CA ARG A 291 -4.05 2.23 10.21
C ARG A 291 -5.21 2.71 11.07
N ILE A 292 -5.01 2.71 12.38
CA ILE A 292 -6.02 3.17 13.32
C ILE A 292 -6.30 4.65 13.07
N CYS A 293 -5.26 5.48 13.02
CA CYS A 293 -5.42 6.93 12.83
C CYS A 293 -5.90 7.34 11.43
N ALA A 294 -5.76 6.49 10.42
CA ALA A 294 -6.36 6.72 9.10
C ALA A 294 -7.90 6.60 9.13
N GLU A 295 -8.44 5.78 10.03
CA GLU A 295 -9.90 5.59 10.17
C GLU A 295 -10.49 6.35 11.38
N ALA A 296 -9.66 6.68 12.37
CA ALA A 296 -9.97 7.40 13.61
C ALA A 296 -9.11 8.69 13.71
N PRO A 297 -9.39 9.73 12.91
CA PRO A 297 -8.59 10.95 12.84
C PRO A 297 -8.50 11.71 14.18
N GLU A 298 -9.48 11.54 15.08
CA GLU A 298 -9.48 12.13 16.42
C GLU A 298 -8.30 11.66 17.29
N GLN A 299 -7.72 10.50 16.99
CA GLN A 299 -6.57 9.97 17.73
C GLN A 299 -5.23 10.60 17.34
N VAL A 300 -5.19 11.36 16.25
CA VAL A 300 -3.97 12.00 15.74
C VAL A 300 -3.39 13.00 16.73
N GLU A 301 -4.22 13.60 17.58
CA GLU A 301 -3.74 14.48 18.65
C GLU A 301 -2.79 13.79 19.62
N LEU A 302 -2.97 12.49 19.88
CA LEU A 302 -2.05 11.75 20.73
C LEU A 302 -0.67 11.64 20.08
N ILE A 303 -0.62 11.41 18.77
CA ILE A 303 0.63 11.34 18.01
C ILE A 303 1.29 12.71 17.93
N ALA A 304 0.51 13.75 17.64
CA ALA A 304 0.97 15.13 17.58
C ALA A 304 1.62 15.56 18.91
N ARG A 305 1.00 15.21 20.05
CA ARG A 305 1.58 15.44 21.38
C ARG A 305 2.87 14.65 21.60
N ALA A 306 2.91 13.38 21.19
CA ALA A 306 4.12 12.56 21.32
C ALA A 306 5.28 13.14 20.49
N LEU A 307 5.01 13.57 19.26
CA LEU A 307 5.98 14.28 18.41
C LEU A 307 6.45 15.60 19.04
N GLY A 308 5.57 16.34 19.71
CA GLY A 308 5.89 17.60 20.39
C GLY A 308 6.68 17.44 21.71
N SER A 309 6.80 16.22 22.25
CA SER A 309 7.42 15.97 23.56
C SER A 309 8.95 16.03 23.59
N GLY A 310 9.61 16.35 22.46
CA GLY A 310 11.06 16.39 22.35
C GLY A 310 11.75 15.02 22.17
N VAL A 311 11.00 13.94 21.92
CA VAL A 311 11.52 12.58 21.68
C VAL A 311 12.55 12.52 20.55
N LYS A 312 13.74 11.93 20.74
CA LYS A 312 14.81 11.85 19.71
C LYS A 312 15.16 10.40 19.35
N GLY A 313 15.96 10.21 18.30
CA GLY A 313 16.51 8.91 17.92
C GLY A 313 15.47 7.94 17.32
N GLU A 314 15.62 6.64 17.59
CA GLU A 314 14.77 5.61 16.98
C GLU A 314 13.26 5.73 17.33
N PRO A 315 12.86 6.09 18.56
CA PRO A 315 11.45 6.36 18.85
C PRO A 315 10.85 7.49 18.02
N LEU A 316 11.61 8.56 17.76
CA LEU A 316 11.19 9.65 16.87
C LEU A 316 11.01 9.12 15.45
N ALA A 317 11.99 8.37 14.94
CA ALA A 317 11.92 7.78 13.61
C ALA A 317 10.67 6.89 13.48
N ALA A 318 10.35 6.08 14.48
CA ALA A 318 9.14 5.24 14.48
C ALA A 318 7.83 6.05 14.46
N LEU A 319 7.73 7.12 15.27
CA LEU A 319 6.57 8.02 15.22
C LEU A 319 6.42 8.68 13.85
N LEU A 320 7.52 9.17 13.27
CA LEU A 320 7.53 9.81 11.96
C LEU A 320 7.13 8.85 10.84
N ARG A 321 7.53 7.57 10.93
CA ARG A 321 7.09 6.52 9.99
C ARG A 321 5.60 6.20 10.11
N ALA A 322 5.09 6.11 11.34
CA ALA A 322 3.66 5.90 11.56
C ALA A 322 2.87 7.02 10.90
N VAL A 323 3.31 8.25 11.16
CA VAL A 323 2.77 9.50 10.66
C VAL A 323 2.81 9.51 9.14
N GLY A 324 3.97 9.34 8.51
CA GLY A 324 4.08 9.28 7.04
C GLY A 324 3.28 8.15 6.39
N SER A 325 2.89 7.12 7.15
CA SER A 325 2.06 6.02 6.62
C SER A 325 0.55 6.27 6.75
N ILE A 326 0.10 7.30 7.50
CA ILE A 326 -1.34 7.58 7.65
C ILE A 326 -1.98 7.93 6.31
N GLY A 327 -1.29 8.71 5.47
CA GLY A 327 -1.78 9.10 4.14
C GLY A 327 -1.97 7.90 3.23
N ILE A 328 -0.98 7.00 3.21
CA ILE A 328 -1.04 5.71 2.51
C ILE A 328 -2.21 4.84 3.00
N CYS A 329 -2.47 4.84 4.31
CA CYS A 329 -3.57 4.06 4.90
C CYS A 329 -4.96 4.66 4.62
N SER A 330 -5.05 5.97 4.34
CA SER A 330 -6.33 6.65 4.25
C SER A 330 -7.06 6.33 2.95
N ARG A 331 -8.28 5.83 3.06
CA ARG A 331 -9.18 5.60 1.93
C ARG A 331 -10.04 6.82 1.57
N ASP A 332 -10.00 7.86 2.40
CA ASP A 332 -10.79 9.09 2.24
C ASP A 332 -9.88 10.33 2.33
N PRO A 333 -9.63 11.01 1.20
CA PRO A 333 -8.83 12.24 1.17
C PRO A 333 -9.38 13.35 2.07
N GLN A 334 -10.69 13.41 2.32
CA GLN A 334 -11.31 14.46 3.14
C GLN A 334 -11.03 14.26 4.64
N ARG A 335 -10.92 13.00 5.09
CA ARG A 335 -10.56 12.67 6.48
C ARG A 335 -9.08 12.86 6.76
N PHE A 336 -8.23 12.64 5.76
CA PHE A 336 -6.78 12.77 5.91
C PHE A 336 -6.31 14.23 6.03
N GLN A 337 -7.01 15.18 5.40
CA GLN A 337 -6.64 16.60 5.41
C GLN A 337 -6.40 17.17 6.83
N PRO A 338 -7.37 17.14 7.76
CA PRO A 338 -7.17 17.71 9.11
C PRO A 338 -6.04 17.01 9.86
N VAL A 339 -5.82 15.73 9.58
CA VAL A 339 -4.73 14.92 10.15
C VAL A 339 -3.38 15.41 9.66
N ALA A 340 -3.22 15.55 8.34
CA ALA A 340 -2.00 16.01 7.72
C ALA A 340 -1.66 17.45 8.12
N GLU A 341 -2.64 18.36 8.16
CA GLU A 341 -2.45 19.75 8.60
C GLU A 341 -1.95 19.82 10.04
N ARG A 342 -2.56 19.03 10.94
CA ARG A 342 -2.18 19.00 12.35
C ARG A 342 -0.76 18.47 12.53
N ILE A 343 -0.43 17.37 11.86
CA ILE A 343 0.90 16.76 11.89
C ILE A 343 1.95 17.71 11.34
N LEU A 344 1.72 18.27 10.14
CA LEU A 344 2.67 19.17 9.49
C LEU A 344 2.93 20.40 10.35
N THR A 345 1.90 20.94 11.02
CA THR A 345 2.08 22.05 11.96
C THR A 345 3.09 21.70 13.06
N VAL A 346 2.97 20.51 13.67
CA VAL A 346 3.90 20.05 14.72
C VAL A 346 5.29 19.78 14.16
N LEU A 347 5.39 19.12 13.00
CA LEU A 347 6.68 18.80 12.38
C LEU A 347 7.43 20.05 11.96
N ILE A 348 6.74 21.05 11.39
CA ILE A 348 7.33 22.34 11.00
C ILE A 348 7.84 23.09 12.23
N GLN A 349 7.07 23.12 13.33
CA GLN A 349 7.54 23.73 14.59
C GLN A 349 8.80 23.05 15.12
N ARG A 350 8.90 21.74 14.94
CA ARG A 350 10.03 20.94 15.41
C ARG A 350 11.24 20.97 14.48
N PHE A 351 11.08 21.52 13.28
CA PHE A 351 12.07 21.50 12.23
C PHE A 351 13.30 22.40 12.51
N GLU A 352 13.35 23.09 13.65
CA GLU A 352 14.45 23.96 14.08
C GLU A 352 15.82 23.24 14.24
N ASP A 353 15.83 21.92 14.36
CA ASP A 353 17.05 21.11 14.56
C ASP A 353 17.67 20.53 13.26
N GLY A 354 17.05 20.68 12.08
CA GLY A 354 17.57 20.14 10.81
C GLY A 354 17.60 18.60 10.72
N ASP A 355 16.76 17.90 11.50
CA ASP A 355 16.71 16.43 11.52
C ASP A 355 16.20 15.88 10.17
N ARG A 356 17.04 15.11 9.47
CA ARG A 356 16.73 14.47 8.18
C ARG A 356 15.51 13.56 8.24
N ASN A 357 15.16 12.97 9.38
CA ASN A 357 13.97 12.14 9.50
C ASN A 357 12.69 12.99 9.52
N ILE A 358 12.73 14.15 10.20
CA ILE A 358 11.61 15.10 10.22
C ILE A 358 11.41 15.64 8.80
N LEU A 359 12.51 15.98 8.11
CA LEU A 359 12.50 16.38 6.70
C LEU A 359 11.84 15.33 5.81
N ALA A 360 12.23 14.06 5.93
CA ALA A 360 11.65 12.96 5.16
C ALA A 360 10.15 12.77 5.44
N ALA A 361 9.72 12.90 6.69
CA ALA A 361 8.31 12.82 7.06
C ALA A 361 7.50 13.98 6.46
N ILE A 362 7.98 15.22 6.57
CA ILE A 362 7.34 16.39 5.95
C ILE A 362 7.21 16.18 4.44
N LYS A 363 8.27 15.73 3.76
CA LYS A 363 8.26 15.40 2.33
C LYS A 363 7.20 14.33 1.98
N GLY A 364 7.07 13.28 2.80
CA GLY A 364 6.05 12.24 2.63
C GLY A 364 4.62 12.80 2.71
N PHE A 365 4.32 13.63 3.71
CA PHE A 365 3.00 14.27 3.82
C PHE A 365 2.69 15.23 2.68
N VAL A 366 3.69 16.01 2.28
CA VAL A 366 3.59 16.93 1.14
C VAL A 366 3.32 16.16 -0.16
N TRP A 367 3.86 14.94 -0.29
CA TRP A 367 3.57 14.05 -1.39
C TRP A 367 2.13 13.51 -1.34
N ASP A 368 1.67 13.04 -0.18
CA ASP A 368 0.35 12.44 0.01
C ASP A 368 -0.81 13.44 -0.11
N LEU A 369 -0.57 14.74 0.16
CA LEU A 369 -1.56 15.82 0.08
C LEU A 369 -1.93 16.27 -1.36
N GLY A 370 -1.93 15.34 -2.32
CA GLY A 370 -2.16 15.60 -3.75
C GLY A 370 -3.38 16.48 -4.15
N GLU A 371 -3.27 16.95 -5.39
CA GLU A 371 -3.90 18.04 -6.15
C GLU A 371 -5.28 18.69 -5.87
N HIS A 372 -5.87 18.78 -4.67
CA HIS A 372 -7.28 19.27 -4.62
C HIS A 372 -7.72 20.23 -3.49
N ARG A 373 -6.86 20.90 -2.72
CA ARG A 373 -7.34 21.71 -1.57
C ARG A 373 -6.55 23.01 -1.26
N PRO A 374 -7.21 24.16 -1.06
CA PRO A 374 -6.57 25.46 -0.82
C PRO A 374 -5.76 25.57 0.47
N GLU A 375 -6.14 24.87 1.55
CA GLU A 375 -5.49 24.96 2.85
C GLU A 375 -4.12 24.26 2.89
N ALA A 376 -3.98 23.14 2.17
CA ALA A 376 -2.69 22.47 1.98
C ALA A 376 -1.70 23.36 1.19
N TRP A 377 -2.20 24.14 0.23
CA TRP A 377 -1.37 25.08 -0.54
C TRP A 377 -0.83 26.22 0.34
N GLU A 378 -1.62 26.76 1.25
CA GLU A 378 -1.16 27.80 2.20
C GLU A 378 -0.01 27.30 3.09
N LEU A 379 -0.08 26.05 3.52
CA LEU A 379 1.00 25.42 4.27
C LEU A 379 2.27 25.22 3.41
N LEU A 380 2.12 24.80 2.15
CA LEU A 380 3.24 24.71 1.20
C LEU A 380 3.87 26.08 0.93
N VAL A 381 3.06 27.14 0.84
CA VAL A 381 3.55 28.53 0.73
C VAL A 381 4.33 28.94 1.99
N ARG A 382 3.91 28.52 3.20
CA ARG A 382 4.70 28.73 4.42
C ARG A 382 6.04 27.98 4.38
N LEU A 383 6.07 26.78 3.82
CA LEU A 383 7.30 26.00 3.64
C LEU A 383 8.29 26.68 2.67
N LEU A 384 7.83 27.51 1.73
CA LEU A 384 8.74 28.31 0.89
C LEU A 384 9.59 29.32 1.68
N ARG A 385 9.17 29.65 2.91
CA ARG A 385 9.84 30.62 3.78
C ARG A 385 10.77 29.97 4.82
N THR A 386 10.91 28.64 4.82
CA THR A 386 11.81 27.94 5.74
C THR A 386 13.27 28.17 5.35
N GLY A 387 14.18 28.09 6.32
CA GLY A 387 15.63 28.16 6.04
C GLY A 387 16.16 26.95 5.28
N ASP A 388 15.47 25.80 5.34
CA ASP A 388 15.87 24.59 4.63
C ASP A 388 15.43 24.62 3.16
N LEU A 389 16.41 24.46 2.28
CA LEU A 389 16.23 24.62 0.85
C LEU A 389 15.65 23.38 0.17
N GLU A 390 15.87 22.18 0.73
CA GLU A 390 15.25 20.96 0.22
C GLU A 390 13.73 20.99 0.41
N LEU A 391 13.26 21.48 1.57
CA LEU A 391 11.84 21.70 1.83
C LEU A 391 11.27 22.73 0.86
N ARG A 392 11.98 23.82 0.61
CA ARG A 392 11.55 24.86 -0.33
C ARG A 392 11.38 24.30 -1.74
N VAL A 393 12.34 23.52 -2.24
CA VAL A 393 12.25 22.89 -3.57
C VAL A 393 11.11 21.87 -3.60
N SER A 394 10.98 21.02 -2.58
CA SER A 394 9.91 20.01 -2.51
C SER A 394 8.51 20.65 -2.45
N ALA A 395 8.34 21.72 -1.66
CA ALA A 395 7.09 22.46 -1.56
C ALA A 395 6.77 23.21 -2.85
N ALA A 396 7.77 23.86 -3.45
CA ALA A 396 7.62 24.57 -4.72
C ALA A 396 7.22 23.63 -5.87
N SER A 397 7.84 22.44 -5.97
CA SER A 397 7.45 21.42 -6.96
C SER A 397 5.99 21.03 -6.84
N ARG A 398 5.44 20.93 -5.62
CA ARG A 398 4.02 20.62 -5.43
C ARG A 398 3.12 21.79 -5.77
N LEU A 399 3.55 23.02 -5.50
CA LEU A 399 2.74 24.20 -5.80
C LEU A 399 2.47 24.41 -7.30
N SER A 400 3.16 23.72 -8.22
CA SER A 400 2.87 23.74 -9.66
C SER A 400 1.47 23.24 -10.03
N HIS A 401 0.90 22.47 -9.13
CA HIS A 401 -0.41 21.85 -9.21
C HIS A 401 -1.52 22.71 -8.58
N SER A 402 -1.18 23.89 -8.05
CA SER A 402 -2.15 24.83 -7.50
C SER A 402 -2.97 25.49 -8.62
N ARG A 403 -4.25 25.78 -8.36
CA ARG A 403 -5.06 26.58 -9.29
C ARG A 403 -4.86 28.09 -9.10
N LEU A 404 -4.15 28.50 -8.05
CA LEU A 404 -3.95 29.90 -7.69
C LEU A 404 -2.63 30.44 -8.24
N ARG A 405 -2.71 31.50 -9.04
CA ARG A 405 -1.56 32.16 -9.67
C ARG A 405 -0.52 32.64 -8.67
N GLN A 406 -0.95 33.19 -7.53
CA GLN A 406 -0.04 33.65 -6.47
C GLN A 406 0.87 32.55 -5.91
N HIS A 407 0.37 31.30 -5.89
CA HIS A 407 1.15 30.14 -5.43
C HIS A 407 2.22 29.77 -6.45
N HIS A 408 1.89 29.86 -7.74
CA HIS A 408 2.87 29.65 -8.81
C HIS A 408 3.95 30.72 -8.77
N GLU A 409 3.57 31.99 -8.60
CA GLU A 409 4.53 33.09 -8.52
C GLU A 409 5.52 32.89 -7.36
N ALA A 410 5.03 32.56 -6.16
CA ALA A 410 5.87 32.29 -5.00
C ALA A 410 6.79 31.07 -5.19
N ALA A 411 6.27 29.99 -5.78
CA ALA A 411 7.03 28.77 -6.03
C ALA A 411 8.12 28.98 -7.10
N LEU A 412 7.78 29.64 -8.21
CA LEU A 412 8.71 29.97 -9.29
C LEU A 412 9.83 30.90 -8.80
N GLU A 413 9.51 31.89 -7.97
CA GLU A 413 10.51 32.76 -7.34
C GLU A 413 11.46 31.98 -6.43
N SER A 414 10.90 31.10 -5.58
CA SER A 414 11.71 30.27 -4.69
C SER A 414 12.65 29.34 -5.46
N LEU A 415 12.16 28.70 -6.53
CA LEU A 415 12.97 27.81 -7.39
C LEU A 415 14.04 28.60 -8.16
N ALA A 416 13.71 29.78 -8.67
CA ALA A 416 14.67 30.64 -9.37
C ALA A 416 15.82 31.08 -8.46
N ASN A 417 15.51 31.41 -7.20
CA ASN A 417 16.52 31.79 -6.20
C ASN A 417 17.47 30.63 -5.88
N VAL A 418 16.96 29.39 -5.77
CA VAL A 418 17.82 28.20 -5.57
C VAL A 418 18.68 27.94 -6.81
N LEU A 419 18.12 28.13 -8.00
CA LEU A 419 18.80 27.83 -9.26
C LEU A 419 19.97 28.79 -9.55
N ILE A 420 19.80 30.07 -9.25
CA ILE A 420 20.79 31.12 -9.53
C ILE A 420 21.94 31.16 -8.51
N ASP A 421 21.71 30.68 -7.29
CA ASP A 421 22.71 30.69 -6.24
C ASP A 421 23.78 29.61 -6.50
N GLU A 422 24.96 30.03 -6.95
CA GLU A 422 26.10 29.17 -7.25
C GLU A 422 26.73 28.52 -6.01
N SER A 423 26.39 28.98 -4.80
CA SER A 423 26.86 28.35 -3.55
C SER A 423 26.05 27.11 -3.17
N MET A 424 24.92 26.88 -3.83
CA MET A 424 24.04 25.73 -3.59
C MET A 424 24.59 24.44 -4.20
N GLU A 425 24.31 23.31 -3.55
CA GLU A 425 24.67 21.99 -4.06
C GLU A 425 24.05 21.76 -5.45
N LEU A 426 24.85 21.22 -6.38
CA LEU A 426 24.44 20.93 -7.75
C LEU A 426 23.14 20.10 -7.82
N GLU A 427 22.99 19.11 -6.94
CA GLU A 427 21.80 18.25 -6.89
C GLU A 427 20.52 19.04 -6.62
N LEU A 428 20.60 20.02 -5.71
CA LEU A 428 19.49 20.89 -5.35
C LEU A 428 19.17 21.87 -6.49
N ARG A 429 20.19 22.41 -7.16
CA ARG A 429 20.02 23.28 -8.34
C ARG A 429 19.38 22.53 -9.51
N VAL A 430 19.78 21.27 -9.72
CA VAL A 430 19.16 20.38 -10.73
C VAL A 430 17.71 20.05 -10.35
N ALA A 431 17.44 19.75 -9.07
CA ALA A 431 16.08 19.51 -8.59
C ALA A 431 15.19 20.75 -8.78
N ALA A 432 15.73 21.95 -8.55
CA ALA A 432 15.02 23.20 -8.79
C ALA A 432 14.72 23.40 -10.29
N ALA A 433 15.70 23.18 -11.17
CA ALA A 433 15.52 23.24 -12.63
C ALA A 433 14.47 22.24 -13.12
N ASN A 434 14.52 20.98 -12.64
CA ASN A 434 13.54 19.96 -13.00
C ASN A 434 12.13 20.31 -12.49
N SER A 435 12.02 20.89 -11.30
CA SER A 435 10.74 21.30 -10.73
C SER A 435 10.06 22.43 -11.51
N LEU A 436 10.84 23.30 -12.17
CA LEU A 436 10.30 24.35 -13.04
C LEU A 436 9.55 23.78 -14.27
N ASN A 437 9.87 22.55 -14.70
CA ASN A 437 9.18 21.86 -15.81
C ASN A 437 7.72 21.52 -15.51
N GLU A 438 7.39 21.37 -14.23
CA GLU A 438 6.03 21.00 -13.81
C GLU A 438 5.05 22.19 -13.91
N PHE A 439 5.54 23.40 -14.21
CA PHE A 439 4.70 24.60 -14.27
C PHE A 439 4.19 24.88 -15.68
N PRO A 440 2.91 25.29 -15.83
CA PRO A 440 2.36 25.62 -17.14
C PRO A 440 2.96 26.88 -17.76
N TRP A 441 3.60 27.74 -16.96
CA TRP A 441 4.25 28.96 -17.41
C TRP A 441 5.40 29.33 -16.47
N LEU A 442 6.36 30.10 -17.01
CA LEU A 442 7.53 30.57 -16.26
C LEU A 442 7.51 32.09 -16.11
N SER A 443 7.83 32.57 -14.90
CA SER A 443 8.05 33.99 -14.61
C SER A 443 9.31 34.50 -15.34
N SER A 444 9.44 35.82 -15.49
CA SER A 444 10.64 36.43 -16.06
C SER A 444 11.89 36.04 -15.26
N THR A 445 11.81 36.08 -13.93
CA THR A 445 12.89 35.68 -13.02
C THR A 445 13.29 34.22 -13.22
N ALA A 446 12.32 33.30 -13.28
CA ALA A 446 12.60 31.88 -13.50
C ALA A 446 13.23 31.60 -14.87
N ARG A 447 12.77 32.29 -15.93
CA ARG A 447 13.40 32.19 -17.26
C ARG A 447 14.83 32.70 -17.26
N THR A 448 15.10 33.84 -16.62
CA THR A 448 16.45 34.38 -16.51
C THR A 448 17.36 33.43 -15.73
N ALA A 449 16.89 32.86 -14.62
CA ALA A 449 17.64 31.87 -13.86
C ALA A 449 17.96 30.62 -14.69
N LEU A 450 17.02 30.14 -15.52
CA LEU A 450 17.26 29.05 -16.46
C LEU A 450 18.27 29.41 -17.56
N TRP A 451 18.24 30.62 -18.10
CA TRP A 451 19.25 31.08 -19.06
C TRP A 451 20.66 31.11 -18.47
N HIS A 452 20.77 31.56 -17.22
CA HIS A 452 22.03 31.48 -16.47
C HIS A 452 22.46 30.03 -16.25
N ALA A 453 21.57 29.16 -15.79
CA ALA A 453 21.84 27.73 -15.58
C ALA A 453 22.23 27.01 -16.88
N ALA A 454 21.61 27.35 -18.02
CA ALA A 454 21.92 26.83 -19.34
C ALA A 454 23.34 27.18 -19.82
N SER A 455 23.93 28.23 -19.24
CA SER A 455 25.31 28.67 -19.48
C SER A 455 26.28 28.17 -18.41
N SER A 456 25.81 27.40 -17.44
CA SER A 456 26.65 26.83 -16.37
C SER A 456 27.73 25.91 -16.94
N LYS A 457 28.87 25.89 -16.25
CA LYS A 457 29.96 24.93 -16.52
C LYS A 457 29.59 23.51 -16.09
N GLU A 458 28.58 23.36 -15.24
CA GLU A 458 28.06 22.07 -14.77
C GLU A 458 27.18 21.45 -15.86
N SER A 459 27.70 20.40 -16.51
CA SER A 459 27.07 19.84 -17.71
C SER A 459 25.65 19.31 -17.47
N LEU A 460 25.37 18.77 -16.27
CA LEU A 460 24.05 18.24 -15.91
C LEU A 460 23.02 19.38 -15.75
N LEU A 461 23.38 20.43 -15.00
CA LEU A 461 22.51 21.59 -14.79
C LEU A 461 22.23 22.31 -16.10
N ALA A 462 23.28 22.53 -16.92
CA ALA A 462 23.15 23.17 -18.22
C ALA A 462 22.26 22.36 -19.17
N TRP A 463 22.32 21.02 -19.10
CA TRP A 463 21.47 20.16 -19.91
C TRP A 463 19.99 20.31 -19.53
N TYR A 464 19.63 20.18 -18.24
CA TYR A 464 18.26 20.33 -17.77
C TYR A 464 17.68 21.72 -18.11
N ALA A 465 18.47 22.77 -17.90
CA ALA A 465 18.03 24.13 -18.19
C ALA A 465 17.79 24.38 -19.69
N ARG A 466 18.66 23.86 -20.56
CA ARG A 466 18.50 23.97 -22.02
C ARG A 466 17.32 23.16 -22.53
N ASP A 467 17.13 21.96 -21.99
CA ASP A 467 16.00 21.10 -22.35
C ASP A 467 14.69 21.79 -22.00
N LEU A 468 14.59 22.33 -20.78
CA LEU A 468 13.41 23.06 -20.34
C LEU A 468 13.13 24.32 -21.17
N LEU A 469 14.17 25.12 -21.47
CA LEU A 469 14.02 26.32 -22.30
C LEU A 469 13.51 26.01 -23.71
N ARG A 470 13.79 24.82 -24.27
CA ARG A 470 13.24 24.39 -25.57
C ARG A 470 11.75 24.10 -25.52
N HIS A 471 11.25 23.56 -24.40
CA HIS A 471 9.84 23.21 -24.23
C HIS A 471 8.94 24.43 -23.97
N HIS A 472 9.51 25.53 -23.46
CA HIS A 472 8.79 26.78 -23.16
C HIS A 472 9.14 27.97 -24.09
N ALA A 473 9.80 27.70 -25.24
CA ALA A 473 10.21 28.70 -26.23
C ALA A 473 9.05 29.22 -27.08
#